data_AF-A0A1H8G4B7-F1
#
_entry.id   AF-A0A1H8G4B7-F1
#
_cell.length_a   1.000
_cell.length_b   1.000
_cell.length_c   1.000
_cell.angle_alpha   90.00
_cell.angle_beta   90.00
_cell.angle_gamma   90.00
#
_symmetry.space_group_name_H-M   'P 1'
#
loop_
_entity.id
_entity.type
_entity.pdbx_description
1 polymer ?
#
loop_
_entity_poly.entity_id
_entity_poly.type
_entity_poly.pdbx_seq_one_letter_code
_entity_poly.pdbx_strand_id
1 'polypeptide(L)'
;MNGGSLPWLALPLGHGPWIAAAAAFAVTPGALWLLALVLERRLMGPRTEFVAVLLGDPLLAVAVGLGVWRIGAGRPGGAAGPWWALASGAGWLCFGLVQWRGEQRAGYFTRQQAFAPTKVWHQLVVYPLLGSWLWAAGIGGLLAPGSGPGAVAGRVGIVACVAVWALVNVYDRRRPKLGHPPYDWRRLRPFPQPWPASSLTLRAYRAAAGGRRT
;
A
#
# COMPACT_ATOMS: atom_id res chain seq x y z
N MET A 1 -10.98 -28.63 -8.32
CA MET A 1 -10.80 -27.28 -8.92
C MET A 1 -9.80 -27.41 -10.07
N ASN A 2 -10.22 -27.53 -11.32
CA ASN A 2 -9.34 -27.58 -12.50
C ASN A 2 -9.96 -26.75 -13.64
N GLY A 3 -9.18 -25.87 -14.28
CA GLY A 3 -9.54 -25.20 -15.54
C GLY A 3 -9.90 -23.72 -15.44
N GLY A 4 -8.89 -22.86 -15.29
CA GLY A 4 -9.04 -21.39 -15.27
C GLY A 4 -8.25 -20.80 -14.11
N SER A 5 -6.92 -20.90 -14.20
CA SER A 5 -6.00 -20.39 -13.19
C SER A 5 -6.27 -18.91 -12.95
N LEU A 6 -6.84 -18.58 -11.80
CA LEU A 6 -6.49 -17.32 -11.18
C LEU A 6 -4.96 -17.30 -11.16
N PRO A 7 -4.28 -16.27 -11.70
CA PRO A 7 -2.83 -16.20 -11.61
C PRO A 7 -2.46 -16.42 -10.14
N TRP A 8 -1.37 -17.13 -9.86
CA TRP A 8 -0.92 -17.49 -8.50
C TRP A 8 -0.96 -16.28 -7.53
N LEU A 9 -0.77 -15.07 -8.07
CA LEU A 9 -0.92 -13.78 -7.39
C LEU A 9 -2.27 -13.60 -6.69
N ALA A 10 -3.37 -14.14 -7.22
CA ALA A 10 -4.73 -14.01 -6.68
C ALA A 10 -5.15 -15.20 -5.80
N LEU A 11 -4.23 -16.13 -5.48
CA LEU A 11 -4.51 -17.29 -4.63
C LEU A 11 -5.24 -16.93 -3.33
N PRO A 12 -4.81 -15.90 -2.55
CA PRO A 12 -5.48 -15.58 -1.28
C PRO A 12 -6.95 -15.22 -1.42
N LEU A 13 -7.35 -14.67 -2.57
CA LEU A 13 -8.74 -14.27 -2.84
C LEU A 13 -9.67 -15.49 -2.96
N GLY A 14 -9.13 -16.66 -3.31
CA GLY A 14 -9.87 -17.91 -3.45
C GLY A 14 -10.18 -18.62 -2.13
N HIS A 15 -9.62 -18.15 -1.01
CA HIS A 15 -9.75 -18.80 0.31
C HIS A 15 -10.70 -18.06 1.26
N GLY A 16 -11.51 -17.14 0.73
CA GLY A 16 -12.53 -16.42 1.49
C GLY A 16 -12.05 -15.08 2.07
N PRO A 17 -12.98 -14.31 2.66
CA PRO A 17 -12.78 -12.90 2.95
C PRO A 17 -11.71 -12.65 4.02
N TRP A 18 -11.63 -13.50 5.05
CA TRP A 18 -10.67 -13.35 6.12
C TRP A 18 -9.23 -13.60 5.66
N ILE A 19 -9.02 -14.62 4.83
CA ILE A 19 -7.68 -14.93 4.29
C ILE A 19 -7.26 -13.85 3.30
N ALA A 20 -8.19 -13.36 2.46
CA ALA A 20 -7.92 -12.26 1.55
C ALA A 20 -7.52 -10.97 2.30
N ALA A 21 -8.26 -10.60 3.35
CA ALA A 21 -7.95 -9.44 4.19
C ALA A 21 -6.64 -9.63 4.94
N ALA A 22 -6.38 -10.81 5.51
CA ALA A 22 -5.14 -11.11 6.22
C ALA A 22 -3.92 -11.08 5.28
N ALA A 23 -4.05 -11.60 4.06
CA ALA A 23 -3.00 -11.54 3.05
C ALA A 23 -2.73 -10.09 2.61
N ALA A 24 -3.78 -9.30 2.37
CA ALA A 24 -3.66 -7.88 2.08
C ALA A 24 -2.95 -7.14 3.24
N PHE A 25 -3.37 -7.38 4.47
CA PHE A 25 -2.77 -6.80 5.68
C PHE A 25 -1.29 -7.22 5.84
N ALA A 26 -0.96 -8.48 5.57
CA ALA A 26 0.40 -8.99 5.64
C ALA A 26 1.30 -8.33 4.58
N VAL A 27 0.81 -8.13 3.35
CA VAL A 27 1.53 -7.39 2.31
C VAL A 27 1.67 -5.91 2.70
N THR A 28 0.59 -5.29 3.19
CA THR A 28 0.61 -3.95 3.75
C THR A 28 -0.53 -3.72 4.76
N PRO A 29 -0.28 -3.12 5.94
CA PRO A 29 1.00 -2.54 6.39
C PRO A 29 1.97 -3.53 7.06
N GLY A 30 1.60 -4.79 7.26
CA GLY A 30 2.36 -5.75 8.08
C GLY A 30 3.83 -5.91 7.68
N ALA A 31 4.09 -6.22 6.41
CA ALA A 31 5.46 -6.34 5.91
C ALA A 31 6.22 -5.01 5.97
N LEU A 32 5.57 -3.86 5.76
CA LEU A 32 6.23 -2.56 5.91
C LEU A 32 6.68 -2.33 7.36
N TRP A 33 5.85 -2.67 8.34
CA TRP A 33 6.21 -2.58 9.76
C TRP A 33 7.37 -3.50 10.11
N LEU A 34 7.35 -4.74 9.60
CA LEU A 34 8.43 -5.69 9.83
C LEU A 34 9.75 -5.21 9.21
N LEU A 35 9.71 -4.72 7.96
CA LEU A 35 10.89 -4.18 7.27
C LEU A 35 11.42 -2.93 8.00
N ALA A 36 10.53 -2.05 8.46
CA ALA A 36 10.91 -0.87 9.22
C ALA A 36 11.61 -1.25 10.54
N LEU A 37 11.09 -2.25 11.25
CA LEU A 37 11.65 -2.72 12.52
C LEU A 37 12.99 -3.45 12.34
N VAL A 38 13.03 -4.43 11.43
CA VAL A 38 14.16 -5.36 11.29
C VAL A 38 15.31 -4.74 10.51
N LEU A 39 15.01 -4.13 9.35
CA LEU A 39 16.05 -3.59 8.48
C LEU A 39 16.29 -2.12 8.82
N GLU A 40 15.25 -1.31 8.90
CA GLU A 40 15.40 0.13 9.12
C GLU A 40 15.56 0.52 10.60
N ARG A 41 15.52 -0.46 11.52
CA ARG A 41 15.76 -0.30 12.97
C ARG A 41 14.95 0.83 13.60
N ARG A 42 13.69 0.97 13.18
CA ARG A 42 12.80 2.05 13.65
C ARG A 42 11.38 1.57 13.84
N LEU A 43 10.66 2.27 14.72
CA LEU A 43 9.22 2.11 14.86
C LEU A 43 8.50 3.02 13.87
N MET A 44 7.44 2.49 13.26
CA MET A 44 6.51 3.28 12.46
C MET A 44 5.54 3.99 13.40
N GLY A 45 5.40 5.30 13.22
CA GLY A 45 4.53 6.11 14.07
C GLY A 45 3.99 7.32 13.34
N PRO A 46 2.95 7.99 13.88
CA PRO A 46 2.19 9.04 13.18
C PRO A 46 3.04 10.26 12.80
N ARG A 47 4.18 10.46 13.47
CA ARG A 47 5.12 11.56 13.23
C ARG A 47 6.14 11.25 12.14
N THR A 48 6.49 9.98 11.95
CA THR A 48 7.52 9.56 10.98
C THR A 48 6.90 9.03 9.70
N GLU A 49 5.68 8.50 9.78
CA GLU A 49 4.96 7.84 8.70
C GLU A 49 3.74 8.59 8.21
N PHE A 50 3.42 8.31 6.96
CA PHE A 50 2.24 8.80 6.27
C PHE A 50 0.98 8.14 6.86
N VAL A 51 -0.08 8.94 7.00
CA VAL A 51 -1.39 8.46 7.47
C VAL A 51 -1.94 7.42 6.49
N ALA A 52 -1.63 7.55 5.20
CA ALA A 52 -1.92 6.55 4.17
C ALA A 52 -1.42 5.15 4.55
N VAL A 53 -0.21 5.03 5.11
CA VAL A 53 0.34 3.71 5.50
C VAL A 53 -0.26 3.23 6.82
N LEU A 54 -0.47 4.13 7.79
CA LEU A 54 -0.95 3.73 9.12
C LEU A 54 -2.45 3.42 9.17
N LEU A 55 -3.25 4.12 8.37
CA LEU A 55 -4.71 4.01 8.35
C LEU A 55 -5.22 3.52 6.99
N GLY A 56 -4.72 4.10 5.90
CA GLY A 56 -5.20 3.78 4.56
C GLY A 56 -4.97 2.33 4.17
N ASP A 57 -3.77 1.80 4.38
CA ASP A 57 -3.41 0.43 4.01
C ASP A 57 -4.26 -0.64 4.76
N PRO A 58 -4.48 -0.56 6.08
CA PRO A 58 -5.46 -1.40 6.76
C PRO A 58 -6.87 -1.31 6.18
N LEU A 59 -7.34 -0.12 5.82
CA LEU A 59 -8.66 0.05 5.20
C LEU A 59 -8.72 -0.60 3.82
N LEU A 60 -7.64 -0.55 3.04
CA LEU A 60 -7.57 -1.28 1.76
C LEU A 60 -7.61 -2.79 1.96
N ALA A 61 -6.99 -3.33 3.02
CA ALA A 61 -7.11 -4.74 3.36
C ALA A 61 -8.55 -5.14 3.71
N VAL A 62 -9.27 -4.28 4.45
CA VAL A 62 -10.71 -4.46 4.73
C VAL A 62 -11.51 -4.41 3.42
N ALA A 63 -11.23 -3.48 2.52
CA ALA A 63 -11.91 -3.37 1.23
C ALA A 63 -11.74 -4.65 0.39
N VAL A 64 -10.55 -5.25 0.38
CA VAL A 64 -10.30 -6.54 -0.28
C VAL A 64 -11.17 -7.65 0.34
N GLY A 65 -11.19 -7.76 1.66
CA GLY A 65 -12.01 -8.75 2.37
C GLY A 65 -13.51 -8.60 2.09
N LEU A 66 -14.02 -7.36 2.16
CA LEU A 66 -15.41 -7.04 1.81
C LEU A 66 -15.73 -7.38 0.35
N GLY A 67 -14.78 -7.11 -0.56
CA GLY A 67 -14.88 -7.47 -1.96
C GLY A 67 -15.06 -8.97 -2.17
N VAL A 68 -14.20 -9.79 -1.56
CA VAL A 68 -14.30 -11.25 -1.62
C VAL A 68 -15.58 -11.75 -0.97
N TRP A 69 -15.98 -11.21 0.18
CA TRP A 69 -17.25 -11.55 0.83
C TRP A 69 -18.45 -11.30 -0.09
N ARG A 70 -18.47 -10.15 -0.80
CA ARG A 70 -19.53 -9.77 -1.74
C ARG A 70 -19.60 -10.68 -2.96
N ILE A 71 -18.45 -11.12 -3.47
CA ILE A 71 -18.37 -12.05 -4.60
C ILE A 71 -18.87 -13.45 -4.18
N GLY A 72 -18.65 -13.84 -2.92
CA GLY A 72 -19.07 -15.13 -2.38
C GLY A 72 -18.34 -16.30 -3.04
N ALA A 73 -19.07 -17.36 -3.36
CA ALA A 73 -18.52 -18.51 -4.10
C ALA A 73 -18.34 -18.25 -5.61
N GLY A 74 -18.77 -17.09 -6.10
CA GLY A 74 -18.61 -16.68 -7.50
C GLY A 74 -17.15 -16.41 -7.85
N ARG A 75 -16.82 -16.46 -9.14
CA ARG A 75 -15.52 -15.99 -9.64
C ARG A 75 -15.66 -14.57 -10.17
N PRO A 76 -14.66 -13.69 -9.94
CA PRO A 76 -14.60 -12.42 -10.64
C PRO A 76 -14.60 -12.67 -12.16
N GLY A 77 -15.64 -12.19 -12.84
CA GLY A 77 -15.81 -12.30 -14.29
C GLY A 77 -15.82 -10.93 -14.97
N GLY A 78 -15.81 -10.91 -16.30
CA GLY A 78 -15.88 -9.67 -17.09
C GLY A 78 -14.81 -8.65 -16.68
N ALA A 79 -15.23 -7.43 -16.34
CA ALA A 79 -14.36 -6.32 -15.94
C ALA A 79 -13.57 -6.57 -14.63
N ALA A 80 -14.00 -7.51 -13.79
CA ALA A 80 -13.28 -7.93 -12.58
C ALA A 80 -12.42 -9.18 -12.82
N GLY A 81 -12.37 -9.69 -14.05
CA GLY A 81 -11.65 -10.91 -14.41
C GLY A 81 -10.12 -10.82 -14.25
N PRO A 82 -9.43 -11.96 -14.36
CA PRO A 82 -8.00 -12.07 -14.07
C PRO A 82 -7.12 -11.17 -14.95
N TRP A 83 -7.47 -10.98 -16.22
CA TRP A 83 -6.70 -10.12 -17.13
C TRP A 83 -6.76 -8.64 -16.73
N TRP A 84 -7.91 -8.16 -16.26
CA TRP A 84 -8.05 -6.79 -15.77
C TRP A 84 -7.34 -6.59 -14.43
N ALA A 85 -7.37 -7.60 -13.55
CA ALA A 85 -6.59 -7.58 -12.32
C ALA A 85 -5.07 -7.51 -12.59
N LEU A 86 -4.59 -8.31 -13.55
CA LEU A 86 -3.19 -8.26 -13.99
C LEU A 86 -2.83 -6.91 -14.64
N ALA A 87 -3.69 -6.40 -15.52
CA ALA A 87 -3.51 -5.09 -16.13
C ALA A 87 -3.48 -3.97 -15.08
N SER A 88 -4.34 -4.04 -14.06
CA SER A 88 -4.34 -3.12 -12.93
C SER A 88 -3.03 -3.21 -12.14
N GLY A 89 -2.57 -4.42 -11.81
CA GLY A 89 -1.28 -4.62 -11.13
C GLY A 89 -0.10 -4.07 -11.93
N ALA A 90 -0.06 -4.31 -13.24
CA ALA A 90 0.95 -3.75 -14.14
C ALA A 90 0.87 -2.21 -14.19
N GLY A 91 -0.32 -1.64 -14.26
CA GLY A 91 -0.55 -0.20 -14.22
C GLY A 91 -0.04 0.44 -12.94
N TRP A 92 -0.33 -0.17 -11.79
CA TRP A 92 0.16 0.30 -10.49
C TRP A 92 1.67 0.16 -10.33
N LEU A 93 2.28 -0.90 -10.87
CA LEU A 93 3.74 -1.02 -10.92
C LEU A 93 4.36 0.10 -11.77
N CYS A 94 3.84 0.32 -12.98
CA CYS A 94 4.30 1.41 -13.86
C CYS A 94 4.16 2.77 -13.16
N PHE A 95 3.01 3.02 -12.53
CA PHE A 95 2.78 4.22 -11.72
C PHE A 95 3.85 4.35 -10.62
N GLY A 96 4.14 3.28 -9.90
CA GLY A 96 5.15 3.26 -8.85
C GLY A 96 6.55 3.61 -9.33
N LEU A 97 6.97 3.03 -10.45
CA LEU A 97 8.26 3.32 -11.06
C LEU A 97 8.36 4.77 -11.55
N VAL A 98 7.29 5.28 -12.17
CA VAL A 98 7.22 6.68 -12.61
C VAL A 98 7.25 7.63 -11.42
N GLN A 99 6.44 7.36 -10.38
CA GLN A 99 6.43 8.14 -9.15
C GLN A 99 7.81 8.13 -8.48
N TRP A 100 8.44 6.96 -8.34
CA TRP A 100 9.75 6.80 -7.74
C TRP A 100 10.81 7.62 -8.49
N ARG A 101 10.80 7.57 -9.83
CA ARG A 101 11.69 8.41 -10.65
C ARG A 101 11.40 9.89 -10.49
N GLY A 102 10.12 10.28 -10.45
CA GLY A 102 9.68 11.66 -10.25
C GLY A 102 10.12 12.23 -8.91
N GLU A 103 9.93 11.48 -7.83
CA GLU A 103 10.33 11.87 -6.47
C GLU A 103 11.85 12.06 -6.34
N GLN A 104 12.65 11.21 -6.98
CA GLN A 104 14.11 11.38 -7.01
C GLN A 104 14.52 12.62 -7.81
N ARG A 105 13.91 12.85 -8.98
CA ARG A 105 14.18 14.04 -9.81
C ARG A 105 13.78 15.34 -9.10
N ALA A 106 12.70 15.32 -8.35
CA ALA A 106 12.22 16.46 -7.57
C ALA A 106 12.99 16.68 -6.25
N GLY A 107 13.99 15.86 -5.94
CA GLY A 107 14.75 15.95 -4.68
C GLY A 107 13.91 15.65 -3.43
N TYR A 108 12.79 14.93 -3.60
CA TYR A 108 11.91 14.54 -2.49
C TYR A 108 12.60 13.51 -1.60
N PHE A 109 13.29 12.55 -2.22
CA PHE A 109 14.13 11.54 -1.58
C PHE A 109 15.56 11.58 -2.14
N THR A 110 16.56 11.33 -1.29
CA THR A 110 17.91 10.97 -1.75
C THR A 110 17.91 9.55 -2.35
N ARG A 111 18.95 9.18 -3.11
CA ARG A 111 19.09 7.79 -3.58
C ARG A 111 19.05 6.78 -2.43
N GLN A 112 19.71 7.06 -1.31
CA GLN A 112 19.71 6.15 -0.17
C GLN A 112 18.32 5.98 0.47
N GLN A 113 17.47 7.01 0.45
CA GLN A 113 16.07 6.89 0.89
C GLN A 113 15.20 6.20 -0.15
N ALA A 114 15.44 6.50 -1.43
CA ALA A 114 14.67 5.96 -2.53
C ALA A 114 14.82 4.44 -2.63
N PHE A 115 15.97 3.90 -2.23
CA PHE A 115 16.22 2.46 -2.11
C PHE A 115 16.08 1.93 -0.69
N ALA A 116 15.43 2.63 0.25
CA ALA A 116 15.15 2.07 1.56
C ALA A 116 14.25 0.81 1.43
N PRO A 117 14.42 -0.21 2.29
CA PRO A 117 13.65 -1.46 2.19
C PRO A 117 12.14 -1.26 2.11
N THR A 118 11.57 -0.38 2.95
CA THR A 118 10.13 -0.08 2.93
C THR A 118 9.70 0.60 1.63
N LYS A 119 10.53 1.48 1.04
CA LYS A 119 10.25 2.12 -0.25
C LYS A 119 10.25 1.12 -1.39
N VAL A 120 11.28 0.26 -1.44
CA VAL A 120 11.41 -0.79 -2.46
C VAL A 120 10.22 -1.75 -2.40
N TRP A 121 9.86 -2.22 -1.20
CA TRP A 121 8.72 -3.11 -0.99
C TRP A 121 7.40 -2.47 -1.42
N HIS A 122 7.17 -1.22 -1.04
CA HIS A 122 5.95 -0.51 -1.41
C HIS A 122 5.80 -0.39 -2.93
N GLN A 123 6.88 -0.01 -3.62
CA GLN A 123 6.85 0.23 -5.07
C GLN A 123 6.76 -1.06 -5.89
N LEU A 124 7.49 -2.11 -5.50
CA LEU A 124 7.63 -3.32 -6.30
C LEU A 124 6.68 -4.45 -5.91
N VAL A 125 6.16 -4.44 -4.68
CA VAL A 125 5.32 -5.51 -4.15
C VAL A 125 3.92 -5.00 -3.85
N VAL A 126 3.80 -3.96 -3.00
CA VAL A 126 2.49 -3.46 -2.56
C VAL A 126 1.68 -2.95 -3.75
N TYR A 127 2.22 -2.06 -4.57
CA TYR A 127 1.49 -1.51 -5.72
C TYR A 127 0.94 -2.57 -6.70
N PRO A 128 1.75 -3.48 -7.27
CA PRO A 128 1.20 -4.47 -8.17
C PRO A 128 0.25 -5.47 -7.49
N LEU A 129 0.60 -5.99 -6.30
CA LEU A 129 -0.24 -6.98 -5.62
C LEU A 129 -1.55 -6.37 -5.16
N LEU A 130 -1.48 -5.30 -4.35
CA LEU A 130 -2.68 -4.67 -3.80
C LEU A 130 -3.51 -4.03 -4.90
N GLY A 131 -2.89 -3.46 -5.94
CA GLY A 131 -3.58 -2.97 -7.13
C GLY A 131 -4.40 -4.09 -7.81
N SER A 132 -3.78 -5.25 -8.01
CA SER A 132 -4.47 -6.41 -8.60
C SER A 132 -5.60 -6.95 -7.71
N TRP A 133 -5.39 -7.02 -6.39
CA TRP A 133 -6.37 -7.52 -5.43
C TRP A 133 -7.55 -6.57 -5.24
N LEU A 134 -7.28 -5.27 -5.11
CA LEU A 134 -8.34 -4.26 -5.06
C LEU A 134 -9.13 -4.21 -6.36
N TRP A 135 -8.49 -4.45 -7.51
CA TRP A 135 -9.24 -4.57 -8.75
C TRP A 135 -10.14 -5.80 -8.74
N ALA A 136 -9.57 -7.00 -8.57
CA ALA A 136 -10.31 -8.26 -8.62
C ALA A 136 -11.42 -8.32 -7.56
N ALA A 137 -11.08 -8.04 -6.30
CA ALA A 137 -12.02 -8.13 -5.18
C ALA A 137 -12.87 -6.87 -5.04
N GLY A 138 -12.28 -5.67 -5.14
CA GLY A 138 -13.01 -4.41 -4.97
C GLY A 138 -14.00 -4.17 -6.12
N ILE A 139 -13.53 -4.16 -7.37
CA ILE A 139 -14.43 -4.00 -8.53
C ILE A 139 -15.38 -5.19 -8.63
N GLY A 140 -14.89 -6.42 -8.42
CA GLY A 140 -15.74 -7.61 -8.41
C GLY A 140 -16.85 -7.54 -7.36
N GLY A 141 -16.55 -7.10 -6.14
CA GLY A 141 -17.51 -6.96 -5.06
C GLY A 141 -18.52 -5.82 -5.25
N LEU A 142 -18.10 -4.75 -5.93
CA LEU A 142 -19.00 -3.66 -6.34
C LEU A 142 -19.99 -4.13 -7.41
N LEU A 143 -19.49 -4.88 -8.40
CA LEU A 143 -20.28 -5.44 -9.51
C LEU A 143 -21.09 -6.68 -9.11
N ALA A 144 -20.76 -7.32 -7.99
CA ALA A 144 -21.47 -8.51 -7.51
C ALA A 144 -22.97 -8.22 -7.36
N PRO A 145 -23.85 -9.19 -7.70
CA PRO A 145 -25.30 -9.00 -7.65
C PRO A 145 -25.82 -8.85 -6.21
N GLY A 146 -27.08 -8.45 -6.10
CA GLY A 146 -27.81 -8.30 -4.83
C GLY A 146 -28.08 -6.86 -4.43
N SER A 147 -29.26 -6.62 -3.86
CA SER A 147 -29.80 -5.31 -3.48
C SER A 147 -30.19 -5.21 -1.99
N GLY A 148 -30.08 -6.31 -1.22
CA GLY A 148 -30.42 -6.31 0.19
C GLY A 148 -29.50 -5.42 1.05
N PRO A 149 -29.88 -5.11 2.30
CA PRO A 149 -29.12 -4.20 3.19
C PRO A 149 -27.64 -4.57 3.33
N GLY A 150 -27.32 -5.86 3.47
CA GLY A 150 -25.93 -6.33 3.54
C GLY A 150 -25.13 -6.10 2.24
N ALA A 151 -25.78 -6.21 1.07
CA ALA A 151 -25.14 -5.93 -0.21
C ALA A 151 -24.83 -4.44 -0.37
N VAL A 152 -25.75 -3.57 0.04
CA VAL A 152 -25.54 -2.11 0.07
C VAL A 152 -24.43 -1.75 1.03
N ALA A 153 -24.48 -2.25 2.27
CA ALA A 153 -23.47 -2.00 3.28
C ALA A 153 -22.06 -2.44 2.82
N GLY A 154 -21.94 -3.59 2.15
CA GLY A 154 -20.66 -4.05 1.60
C GLY A 154 -20.10 -3.12 0.52
N ARG A 155 -20.95 -2.65 -0.42
CA ARG A 155 -20.51 -1.68 -1.45
C ARG A 155 -20.08 -0.36 -0.83
N VAL A 156 -20.89 0.17 0.09
CA VAL A 156 -20.57 1.40 0.83
C VAL A 156 -19.26 1.25 1.60
N GLY A 157 -19.06 0.11 2.26
CA GLY A 157 -17.82 -0.19 2.99
C GLY A 157 -16.59 -0.19 2.10
N ILE A 158 -16.64 -0.84 0.93
CA ILE A 158 -15.55 -0.83 -0.06
C ILE A 158 -15.25 0.61 -0.51
N VAL A 159 -16.28 1.36 -0.93
CA VAL A 159 -16.13 2.74 -1.41
C VAL A 159 -15.57 3.64 -0.31
N ALA A 160 -16.09 3.54 0.92
CA ALA A 160 -15.65 4.34 2.05
C ALA A 160 -14.17 4.07 2.39
N CYS A 161 -13.74 2.81 2.42
CA CYS A 161 -12.36 2.45 2.68
C CYS A 161 -11.40 3.04 1.63
N VAL A 162 -11.74 2.90 0.33
CA VAL A 162 -10.95 3.46 -0.77
C VAL A 162 -10.96 4.99 -0.76
N ALA A 163 -12.11 5.61 -0.47
CA ALA A 163 -12.25 7.06 -0.40
C ALA A 163 -11.41 7.63 0.75
N VAL A 164 -11.45 7.03 1.94
CA VAL A 164 -10.61 7.43 3.08
C VAL A 164 -9.14 7.29 2.71
N TRP A 165 -8.72 6.17 2.11
CA TRP A 165 -7.35 5.99 1.61
C TRP A 165 -6.94 7.11 0.64
N ALA A 166 -7.80 7.48 -0.32
CA ALA A 166 -7.52 8.55 -1.26
C ALA A 166 -7.37 9.91 -0.56
N LEU A 167 -8.26 10.23 0.38
CA LEU A 167 -8.23 11.47 1.16
C LEU A 167 -6.95 11.57 2.00
N VAL A 168 -6.52 10.50 2.68
CA VAL A 168 -5.29 10.53 3.48
C VAL A 168 -4.04 10.63 2.59
N ASN A 169 -4.05 10.06 1.38
CA ASN A 169 -2.97 10.27 0.41
C ASN A 169 -2.86 11.75 -0.03
N VAL A 170 -3.98 12.41 -0.30
CA VAL A 170 -4.01 13.86 -0.61
C VAL A 170 -3.51 14.67 0.58
N TYR A 171 -3.93 14.31 1.79
CA TYR A 171 -3.47 14.92 3.04
C TYR A 171 -1.94 14.82 3.21
N ASP A 172 -1.38 13.64 2.95
CA ASP A 172 0.05 13.35 3.12
C ASP A 172 0.91 14.00 2.04
N ARG A 173 0.42 14.14 0.80
CA ARG A 173 1.13 14.87 -0.28
C ARG A 173 1.44 16.32 0.09
N ARG A 174 0.61 16.94 0.92
CA ARG A 174 0.79 18.31 1.41
C ARG A 174 1.66 18.39 2.68
N ARG A 175 2.02 17.25 3.28
CA ARG A 175 2.74 17.18 4.56
C ARG A 175 3.91 16.21 4.45
N PRO A 176 5.04 16.69 3.90
CA PRO A 176 6.23 15.87 3.80
C PRO A 176 6.66 15.35 5.17
N LYS A 177 6.93 14.05 5.23
CA LYS A 177 7.46 13.35 6.40
C LYS A 177 8.74 12.64 6.01
N LEU A 178 9.43 12.08 7.00
CA LEU A 178 10.61 11.28 6.73
C LEU A 178 10.27 10.14 5.76
N GLY A 179 9.25 9.34 6.09
CA GLY A 179 8.76 8.17 5.34
C GLY A 179 9.78 7.02 5.29
N HIS A 180 10.98 7.31 4.80
CA HIS A 180 12.05 6.35 4.62
C HIS A 180 13.38 6.96 5.08
N PRO A 181 14.11 6.32 6.01
CA PRO A 181 15.46 6.73 6.37
C PRO A 181 16.44 6.38 5.23
N PRO A 182 17.55 7.13 5.08
CA PRO A 182 18.64 6.72 4.22
C PRO A 182 19.17 5.34 4.64
N TYR A 183 19.25 4.38 3.70
CA TYR A 183 19.65 2.99 3.99
C TYR A 183 20.97 2.58 3.31
N ASP A 184 21.85 1.92 4.06
CA ASP A 184 23.12 1.37 3.58
C ASP A 184 22.99 -0.14 3.33
N TRP A 185 22.80 -0.52 2.07
CA TRP A 185 22.70 -1.92 1.66
C TRP A 185 23.99 -2.72 1.86
N ARG A 186 25.16 -2.08 1.92
CA ARG A 186 26.42 -2.80 2.16
C ARG A 186 26.52 -3.28 3.60
N ARG A 187 25.89 -2.57 4.53
CA ARG A 187 25.91 -2.85 5.98
C ARG A 187 24.58 -3.36 6.51
N LEU A 188 23.58 -3.50 5.63
CA LEU A 188 22.21 -3.90 5.95
C LEU A 188 21.64 -3.13 7.17
N ARG A 189 21.82 -1.81 7.17
CA ARG A 189 21.36 -0.93 8.26
C ARG A 189 21.15 0.51 7.76
N PRO A 190 20.39 1.35 8.50
CA PRO A 190 20.30 2.77 8.20
C PRO A 190 21.65 3.48 8.30
N PHE A 191 21.82 4.56 7.53
CA PHE A 191 22.94 5.47 7.77
C PHE A 191 22.83 6.09 9.17
N PRO A 192 23.95 6.29 9.89
CA PRO A 192 23.93 6.93 11.19
C PRO A 192 23.44 8.37 11.08
N GLN A 193 22.74 8.82 12.12
CA GLN A 193 22.37 10.22 12.30
C GLN A 193 23.57 11.05 12.81
N PRO A 194 23.59 12.38 12.57
CA PRO A 194 22.58 13.18 11.90
C PRO A 194 22.65 13.07 10.37
N TRP A 195 21.49 12.89 9.71
CA TRP A 195 21.42 12.91 8.25
C TRP A 195 21.47 14.34 7.70
N PRO A 196 22.08 14.58 6.53
CA PRO A 196 22.12 15.90 5.89
C PRO A 196 20.73 16.36 5.42
N ALA A 197 20.53 17.68 5.28
CA ALA A 197 19.29 18.29 4.78
C ALA A 197 19.13 18.20 3.24
N SER A 198 19.64 17.12 2.64
CA SER A 198 19.84 16.96 1.19
C SER A 198 18.57 16.60 0.41
N SER A 199 17.45 16.32 1.09
CA SER A 199 16.15 16.09 0.47
C SER A 199 15.05 16.80 1.23
N LEU A 200 13.90 16.96 0.58
CA LEU A 200 12.72 17.62 1.16
C LEU A 200 12.22 16.87 2.41
N THR A 201 12.20 15.54 2.36
CA THR A 201 11.80 14.68 3.49
C THR A 201 12.78 14.74 4.67
N LEU A 202 14.10 14.83 4.42
CA LEU A 202 15.10 15.00 5.48
C LEU A 202 15.04 16.38 6.12
N ARG A 203 14.76 17.43 5.34
CA ARG A 203 14.50 18.78 5.86
C ARG A 203 13.27 18.80 6.77
N ALA A 204 12.17 18.18 6.34
CA ALA A 204 10.95 18.09 7.13
C ALA A 204 11.18 17.34 8.45
N TYR A 205 11.90 16.21 8.41
CA TYR A 205 12.27 15.46 9.61
C TYR A 205 13.09 16.29 10.59
N ARG A 206 14.10 17.02 10.09
CA ARG A 206 14.93 17.91 10.92
C ARG A 206 14.11 19.03 11.55
N ALA A 207 13.21 19.67 10.80
CA ALA A 207 12.34 20.72 11.33
C ALA A 207 11.46 20.20 12.47
N ALA A 208 10.85 19.02 12.30
CA ALA A 208 10.05 18.36 13.33
C ALA A 208 10.89 17.87 14.54
N ALA A 209 12.17 17.58 14.34
CA ALA A 209 13.09 17.22 15.43
C ALA A 209 13.66 18.44 16.17
N GLY A 210 13.89 19.55 15.47
CA GLY A 210 14.46 20.79 16.01
C GLY A 210 13.48 21.58 16.89
N GLY A 211 12.17 21.55 16.58
CA GLY A 211 11.12 22.13 17.44
C GLY A 211 10.91 21.42 18.80
N ARG A 212 11.84 20.56 19.22
CA ARG A 212 11.85 19.87 20.53
C ARG A 212 12.92 20.40 21.49
N ARG A 213 13.65 21.47 21.12
CA ARG A 213 14.68 22.10 21.97
C ARG A 213 14.26 23.46 22.55
N THR A 214 12.98 23.80 22.49
CA THR A 214 12.41 25.03 23.05
C THR A 214 11.29 24.68 24.00
#